data_AF-A0A3L8QWG6-F1
#
_entry.id   AF-A0A3L8QWG6-F1
#
_cell.length_a   1.000
_cell.length_b   1.000
_cell.length_c   1.000
_cell.angle_alpha   90.00
_cell.angle_beta   90.00
_cell.angle_gamma   90.00
#
_symmetry.space_group_name_H-M   'P 1'
#
loop_
_entity.id
_entity.type
_entity.pdbx_description
1 polymer ?
#
loop_
_entity_poly.entity_id
_entity_poly.type
_entity_poly.pdbx_seq_one_letter_code
_entity_poly.pdbx_strand_id
1 'polypeptide(L)'
;MADETSVKVSSAARDRLAVLAAEGNTTIRQLVEDLAEGRPTQAEYAERAAQARAELASVLGSVPSEEAEAKARGLLERLAAGQGSAAA
;
A
#
# COMPACT_ATOMS: atom_id res chain seq x y z
N MET A 1 3.69 8.13 26.91
CA MET A 1 2.31 7.61 26.96
C MET A 1 1.85 7.53 25.52
N ALA A 2 1.41 6.37 25.05
CA ALA A 2 0.88 6.28 23.68
C ALA A 2 -0.35 7.19 23.58
N ASP A 3 -0.45 7.97 22.51
CA ASP A 3 -1.56 8.88 22.28
C ASP A 3 -2.80 8.06 21.89
N GLU A 4 -3.57 7.62 22.89
CA GLU A 4 -4.72 6.73 22.67
C GLU A 4 -5.93 7.52 22.20
N THR A 5 -6.39 7.23 20.98
CA THR A 5 -7.56 7.88 20.37
C THR A 5 -8.74 6.92 20.25
N SER A 6 -9.96 7.40 20.54
CA SER A 6 -11.19 6.63 20.38
C SER A 6 -11.77 6.77 18.97
N VAL A 7 -11.91 5.65 18.25
CA VAL A 7 -12.58 5.60 16.93
C VAL A 7 -13.97 4.98 17.08
N LYS A 8 -15.00 5.67 16.61
CA LYS A 8 -16.38 5.14 16.60
C LYS A 8 -16.59 4.26 15.37
N VAL A 9 -17.04 3.03 15.60
CA VAL A 9 -17.38 2.05 14.56
C VAL A 9 -18.74 1.40 14.87
N SER A 10 -19.33 0.70 13.90
CA SER A 10 -20.52 -0.12 14.15
C SER A 10 -20.16 -1.36 14.98
N SER A 11 -21.14 -1.90 15.73
CA SER A 11 -20.97 -3.16 16.47
C SER A 11 -20.56 -4.30 15.54
N ALA A 12 -21.19 -4.40 14.37
CA ALA A 12 -20.85 -5.40 13.36
C ALA A 12 -19.39 -5.29 12.88
N ALA A 13 -18.87 -4.06 12.69
CA ALA A 13 -17.48 -3.85 12.32
C ALA A 13 -16.52 -4.27 13.44
N ARG A 14 -16.81 -3.90 14.70
CA ARG A 14 -16.06 -4.32 15.88
C ARG A 14 -16.00 -5.85 15.99
N ASP A 15 -17.14 -6.52 15.85
CA ASP A 15 -17.24 -7.98 16.01
C ASP A 15 -16.45 -8.70 14.91
N ARG A 16 -16.53 -8.20 13.67
CA ARG A 16 -15.71 -8.71 12.56
C ARG A 16 -14.21 -8.50 12.82
N LEU A 17 -13.80 -7.33 13.30
CA LEU A 17 -12.40 -7.06 13.65
C LEU A 17 -11.91 -7.97 14.78
N ALA A 18 -12.76 -8.31 15.74
CA ALA A 18 -12.42 -9.25 16.81
C ALA A 18 -12.12 -10.65 16.28
N VAL A 19 -12.94 -11.14 15.33
CA VAL A 19 -12.69 -12.44 14.66
C VAL A 19 -11.38 -12.41 13.89
N LEU A 20 -11.15 -11.38 13.07
CA LEU A 20 -9.92 -11.25 12.27
C LEU A 20 -8.66 -11.16 13.16
N ALA A 21 -8.74 -10.43 14.26
CA ALA A 21 -7.63 -10.34 15.21
C ALA A 21 -7.33 -11.71 15.86
N ALA A 22 -8.37 -12.46 16.24
CA ALA A 22 -8.20 -13.80 16.81
C ALA A 22 -7.58 -14.79 15.82
N GLU A 23 -8.03 -14.79 14.55
CA GLU A 23 -7.43 -15.61 13.48
C GLU A 23 -5.96 -15.26 13.24
N GLY A 24 -5.61 -13.98 13.34
CA GLY A 24 -4.24 -13.48 13.22
C GLY A 24 -3.38 -13.59 14.48
N ASN A 25 -3.87 -14.19 15.57
CA ASN A 25 -3.21 -14.20 16.90
C ASN A 25 -2.72 -12.80 17.33
N THR A 26 -3.52 -11.77 17.03
CA THR A 26 -3.21 -10.37 17.30
C THR A 26 -4.33 -9.69 18.08
N THR A 27 -4.21 -8.40 18.33
CA THR A 27 -5.27 -7.59 18.98
C THR A 27 -5.96 -6.71 17.94
N ILE A 28 -7.20 -6.28 18.23
CA ILE A 28 -7.91 -5.31 17.36
C ILE A 28 -7.08 -4.02 17.20
N ARG A 29 -6.39 -3.58 18.26
CA ARG A 29 -5.50 -2.42 18.23
C ARG A 29 -4.42 -2.60 17.17
N GLN A 30 -3.64 -3.67 17.29
CA GLN A 30 -2.54 -3.96 16.37
C GLN A 30 -3.05 -4.14 14.93
N LEU A 31 -4.18 -4.84 14.74
CA LEU A 31 -4.79 -5.00 13.41
C LEU A 31 -5.16 -3.65 12.76
N VAL A 32 -5.66 -2.70 13.54
CA VAL A 32 -5.99 -1.35 13.05
C VAL A 32 -4.73 -0.54 12.75
N GLU A 33 -3.70 -0.65 13.58
CA GLU A 33 -2.39 -0.02 13.36
C GLU A 33 -1.75 -0.58 12.07
N ASP A 34 -1.69 -1.90 11.92
CA ASP A 34 -1.17 -2.57 10.72
C ASP A 34 -1.95 -2.17 9.46
N LEU A 35 -3.28 -2.00 9.57
CA LEU A 35 -4.12 -1.54 8.46
C LEU A 35 -3.78 -0.09 8.05
N ALA A 36 -3.56 0.78 9.03
CA ALA A 36 -3.20 2.17 8.79
C ALA A 36 -1.81 2.28 8.16
N GLU A 37 -0.83 1.53 8.68
CA GLU A 37 0.54 1.50 8.16
C GLU A 37 0.64 0.84 6.77
N GLY A 38 -0.15 -0.22 6.55
CA GLY A 38 -0.16 -0.98 5.30
C GLY A 38 -0.87 -0.29 4.14
N ARG A 39 -1.57 0.83 4.37
CA ARG A 39 -2.31 1.56 3.34
C ARG A 39 -1.90 3.02 3.29
N PRO A 40 -0.88 3.34 2.48
CA PRO A 40 -0.53 4.73 2.21
C PRO A 40 -1.72 5.50 1.66
N THR A 41 -1.83 6.76 2.08
CA THR A 41 -2.75 7.74 1.53
C THR A 41 -2.34 8.14 0.12
N GLN A 42 -3.27 8.79 -0.60
CA GLN A 42 -2.98 9.31 -1.95
C GLN A 42 -1.85 10.34 -1.96
N ALA A 43 -1.73 11.14 -0.90
CA ALA A 43 -0.66 12.12 -0.77
C ALA A 43 0.69 11.42 -0.62
N GLU A 44 0.78 10.39 0.22
CA GLU A 44 2.00 9.60 0.40
C GLU A 44 2.38 8.83 -0.88
N TYR A 45 1.41 8.33 -1.65
CA TYR A 45 1.68 7.75 -2.96
C TYR A 45 2.26 8.78 -3.93
N ALA A 46 1.72 9.99 -3.96
CA ALA A 46 2.22 11.06 -4.82
C ALA A 46 3.64 11.49 -4.42
N GLU A 47 3.93 11.59 -3.12
CA GLU A 47 5.26 11.87 -2.59
C GLU A 47 6.27 10.80 -3.01
N ARG A 48 5.93 9.53 -2.79
CA ARG A 48 6.78 8.40 -3.21
C ARG A 48 7.02 8.38 -4.72
N ALA A 49 6.00 8.71 -5.52
CA ALA A 49 6.15 8.81 -6.97
C ALA A 49 7.08 9.96 -7.37
N ALA A 50 6.98 11.11 -6.71
CA ALA A 50 7.89 12.24 -6.94
C ALA A 50 9.34 11.88 -6.56
N GLN A 51 9.54 11.21 -5.43
CA GLN A 51 10.84 10.72 -5.01
C GLN A 51 11.42 9.73 -6.04
N ALA A 52 10.62 8.75 -6.48
CA ALA A 52 11.04 7.79 -7.49
C ALA A 52 11.46 8.48 -8.81
N ARG A 53 10.75 9.52 -9.23
CA ARG A 53 11.14 10.32 -10.42
C ARG A 53 12.46 11.06 -10.21
N ALA A 54 12.71 11.60 -9.03
CA ALA A 54 13.96 12.25 -8.69
C ALA A 54 15.14 11.26 -8.70
N GLU A 55 14.95 10.06 -8.14
CA GLU A 55 15.95 8.98 -8.19
C GLU A 55 16.23 8.54 -9.63
N LEU A 56 15.19 8.35 -10.44
CA LEU A 56 15.34 8.01 -11.86
C LEU A 56 16.08 9.11 -12.62
N ALA A 57 15.81 10.38 -12.32
CA ALA A 57 16.55 11.50 -12.90
C ALA A 57 18.02 11.50 -12.50
N SER A 58 18.33 11.15 -11.25
CA SER A 58 19.71 11.00 -10.77
C SER A 58 20.46 9.88 -11.49
N VAL A 59 19.81 8.72 -11.67
CA VAL A 59 20.43 7.54 -12.29
C VAL A 59 20.54 7.66 -13.81
N LEU A 60 19.51 8.20 -14.47
CA LEU A 60 19.42 8.26 -15.94
C LEU A 60 19.90 9.59 -16.52
N GLY A 61 20.16 10.60 -15.67
CA GLY A 61 20.52 11.96 -16.07
C GLY A 61 19.35 12.82 -16.55
N SER A 62 18.13 12.27 -16.58
CA SER A 62 16.90 13.00 -16.95
C SER A 62 15.66 12.34 -16.36
N VAL A 63 14.65 13.14 -16.04
CA VAL A 63 13.33 12.64 -15.65
C VAL A 63 12.68 11.94 -16.85
N PRO A 64 12.24 10.68 -16.73
CA PRO A 64 11.49 10.02 -17.79
C PRO A 64 10.21 10.79 -18.17
N SER A 65 9.85 10.79 -19.45
CA SER A 65 8.59 11.40 -19.88
C SER A 65 7.39 10.59 -19.40
N GLU A 66 6.22 11.23 -19.32
CA GLU A 66 4.96 10.54 -18.96
C GLU A 66 4.65 9.37 -19.92
N GLU A 67 4.97 9.50 -21.21
CA GLU A 67 4.80 8.43 -22.18
C GLU A 67 5.72 7.24 -21.89
N ALA A 68 6.97 7.50 -21.49
CA ALA A 68 7.91 6.45 -21.10
C ALA A 68 7.47 5.76 -19.80
N GLU A 69 6.97 6.52 -18.82
CA GLU A 69 6.38 5.97 -17.60
C GLU A 69 5.16 5.09 -17.90
N ALA A 70 4.28 5.52 -18.80
CA ALA A 70 3.10 4.76 -19.22
C ALA A 70 3.49 3.44 -19.92
N LYS A 71 4.49 3.47 -20.81
CA LYS A 71 5.02 2.25 -21.46
C LYS A 71 5.65 1.30 -20.44
N ALA A 72 6.41 1.83 -19.48
CA ALA A 72 7.00 1.03 -18.40
C ALA A 72 5.92 0.36 -17.54
N ARG A 73 4.87 1.09 -17.17
CA ARG A 73 3.72 0.55 -16.43
C ARG A 73 3.05 -0.60 -17.17
N GLY A 74 2.74 -0.42 -18.46
CA GLY A 74 2.14 -1.49 -19.28
C GLY A 74 3.05 -2.71 -19.48
N LEU A 75 4.37 -2.55 -19.40
CA LEU A 75 5.30 -3.69 -19.35
C LEU A 75 5.20 -4.44 -18.01
N LEU A 76 5.24 -3.72 -16.89
CA LEU A 76 5.15 -4.30 -15.55
C LEU A 76 3.82 -5.04 -15.33
N GLU A 77 2.71 -4.48 -15.78
CA GLU A 77 1.38 -5.12 -15.71
C GLU A 77 1.35 -6.45 -16.48
N ARG A 78 1.94 -6.49 -17.69
CA ARG A 78 2.05 -7.72 -18.48
C ARG A 78 2.94 -8.77 -17.82
N LEU A 79 4.06 -8.34 -17.22
CA LEU A 79 4.94 -9.25 -16.48
C LEU A 79 4.22 -9.85 -15.27
N ALA A 80 3.51 -9.02 -14.50
CA ALA A 80 2.72 -9.47 -13.36
C ALA A 80 1.62 -10.46 -13.78
N ALA A 81 0.90 -10.17 -14.86
CA ALA A 81 -0.11 -11.07 -15.41
C ALA A 81 0.47 -12.40 -15.89
N GLY A 82 1.67 -12.39 -16.49
CA GLY A 82 2.37 -13.60 -16.93
C GLY A 82 2.89 -14.48 -15.78
N GLN A 83 3.17 -13.90 -14.61
CA GLN A 83 3.62 -14.65 -13.42
C GLN A 83 2.48 -15.29 -12.62
N GLY A 84 1.23 -14.87 -12.84
CA GLY A 84 0.04 -15.44 -12.19
C GLY A 84 -0.36 -16.85 -12.66
N SER A 85 0.35 -17.44 -13.63
CA SER A 85 0.06 -18.79 -14.17
C SER A 85 0.84 -19.92 -13.48
N ALA A 86 1.71 -19.64 -12.50
CA ALA A 86 2.56 -20.65 -11.84
C ALA A 86 2.15 -20.97 -10.38
N ALA A 87 1.01 -20.47 -9.91
CA ALA A 87 0.46 -20.79 -8.59
C ALA A 87 -1.05 -21.08 -8.70
N ALA A 88 -1.38 -22.29 -9.13
CA ALA A 88 -2.69 -22.93 -8.95
C ALA A 88 -2.48 -24.43 -8.75
#